data_AF-A0A7D8UXJ7-F1
#
_entry.id   AF-A0A7D8UXJ7-F1
#
_cell.length_a   1.000
_cell.length_b   1.000
_cell.length_c   1.000
_cell.angle_alpha   90.00
_cell.angle_beta   90.00
_cell.angle_gamma   90.00
#
_symmetry.space_group_name_H-M   'P 1'
#
loop_
_entity.id
_entity.type
_entity.pdbx_description
1 polymer ?
#
loop_
_entity_poly.entity_id
_entity_poly.type
_entity_poly.pdbx_seq_one_letter_code
_entity_poly.pdbx_strand_id
1 'polypeptide(L)'
;MADVDDGAAAPVSEPLDLVRLCLDEVVFVKLRGDRELKGRLHAYDSHCNLVLGDVEETVYVVEEDEDEDGDETVKTIHKKSEMLFVRGQ
;
A
#
# COMPACT_ATOMS: atom_id res chain seq x y z
N MET A 1 -13.94 -13.62 -36.67
CA MET A 1 -12.81 -14.45 -36.20
C MET A 1 -12.36 -13.82 -34.91
N ALA A 2 -12.70 -14.45 -33.77
CA ALA A 2 -12.16 -14.06 -32.48
C ALA A 2 -10.72 -14.56 -32.45
N ASP A 3 -9.77 -13.64 -32.53
CA ASP A 3 -8.36 -13.98 -32.34
C ASP A 3 -8.12 -14.12 -30.84
N VAL A 4 -8.03 -15.38 -30.43
CA VAL A 4 -7.57 -15.79 -29.12
C VAL A 4 -6.06 -15.58 -29.14
N ASP A 5 -5.61 -14.44 -28.61
CA ASP A 5 -4.18 -14.24 -28.40
C ASP A 5 -3.72 -14.97 -27.14
N ASP A 6 -2.73 -15.81 -27.39
CA ASP A 6 -2.15 -16.87 -26.60
C ASP A 6 -0.99 -16.30 -25.79
N GLY A 7 -0.98 -16.52 -24.47
CA GLY A 7 0.22 -16.88 -23.70
C GLY A 7 1.48 -15.98 -23.71
N ALA A 8 1.49 -14.82 -24.36
CA ALA A 8 2.62 -13.90 -24.36
C ALA A 8 2.38 -12.81 -23.32
N ALA A 9 3.32 -12.64 -22.39
CA ALA A 9 3.32 -11.52 -21.44
C ALA A 9 3.02 -10.22 -22.20
N ALA A 10 1.82 -9.67 -21.98
CA ALA A 10 1.44 -8.42 -22.60
C ALA A 10 2.55 -7.39 -22.34
N PRO A 11 3.02 -6.66 -23.35
CA PRO A 11 4.02 -5.62 -23.11
C PRO A 11 3.45 -4.70 -22.04
N VAL A 12 4.21 -4.50 -20.95
CA VAL A 12 3.86 -3.58 -19.87
C VAL A 12 3.73 -2.18 -20.45
N SER A 13 2.51 -1.84 -20.83
CA SER A 13 2.16 -0.61 -21.54
C SER A 13 1.95 0.53 -20.56
N GLU A 14 1.42 0.23 -19.38
CA GLU A 14 1.07 1.20 -18.36
C GLU A 14 1.64 0.82 -16.99
N PRO A 15 1.96 1.78 -16.12
CA PRO A 15 2.48 1.50 -14.77
C PRO A 15 1.59 0.57 -13.94
N LEU A 16 0.27 0.60 -14.14
CA LEU A 16 -0.69 -0.25 -13.44
C LEU A 16 -0.70 -1.71 -13.93
N ASP A 17 -0.17 -2.00 -15.12
CA ASP A 17 -0.02 -3.37 -15.61
C ASP A 17 1.00 -4.15 -14.76
N LEU A 18 2.03 -3.46 -14.26
CA LEU A 18 3.00 -4.04 -13.33
C LEU A 18 2.37 -4.36 -11.98
N VAL A 19 1.45 -3.52 -11.50
CA VAL A 19 0.74 -3.75 -10.22
C VAL A 19 -0.11 -5.03 -10.30
N ARG A 20 -0.62 -5.38 -11.48
CA ARG A 20 -1.35 -6.63 -11.72
C ARG A 20 -0.53 -7.87 -11.35
N LEU A 21 0.78 -7.81 -11.59
CA LEU A 21 1.70 -8.91 -11.29
C LEU A 21 1.91 -9.10 -9.79
N CYS A 22 1.53 -8.10 -8.97
CA CYS A 22 1.61 -8.14 -7.52
C CYS A 22 0.30 -8.59 -6.84
N LEU A 23 -0.70 -9.05 -7.60
CA LEU A 23 -1.91 -9.63 -7.01
C LEU A 23 -1.55 -10.90 -6.22
N ASP A 24 -2.14 -11.04 -5.04
CA ASP A 24 -1.84 -12.09 -4.06
C ASP A 24 -0.41 -12.04 -3.47
N GLU A 25 0.35 -10.98 -3.73
CA GLU A 25 1.65 -10.74 -3.11
C GLU A 25 1.57 -9.71 -1.98
N VAL A 26 2.56 -9.71 -1.09
CA VAL A 26 2.68 -8.70 -0.03
C VAL A 26 3.27 -7.42 -0.60
N VAL A 27 2.50 -6.34 -0.51
CA VAL A 27 2.89 -5.01 -0.99
C VAL A 27 3.15 -4.07 0.18
N PHE A 28 3.98 -3.06 -0.08
CA PHE A 28 4.20 -1.92 0.82
C PHE A 28 3.57 -0.68 0.21
N VAL A 29 2.69 -0.01 0.95
CA VAL A 29 1.94 1.16 0.48
C VAL A 29 2.20 2.33 1.43
N LYS A 30 2.86 3.36 0.93
CA LYS A 30 3.02 4.63 1.67
C LYS A 30 1.81 5.51 1.42
N LEU A 31 1.11 5.85 2.50
CA LEU A 31 -0.04 6.76 2.50
C LEU A 31 0.41 8.18 2.86
N ARG A 32 -0.48 9.14 2.63
CA ARG A 32 -0.30 10.50 3.17
C ARG A 32 -0.49 10.52 4.69
N GLY A 33 0.16 11.48 5.34
CA GLY A 33 0.10 11.69 6.79
C GLY A 33 0.94 10.68 7.56
N ASP A 34 2.14 10.39 7.06
CA ASP A 34 3.14 9.54 7.72
C ASP A 34 2.59 8.19 8.19
N ARG A 35 1.93 7.52 7.24
CA ARG A 35 1.32 6.23 7.42
C ARG A 35 1.81 5.27 6.36
N GLU A 36 2.07 4.04 6.77
CA GLU A 36 2.54 2.98 5.89
C GLU A 36 1.69 1.73 6.14
N LEU A 37 1.36 1.02 5.08
CA LEU A 37 0.67 -0.26 5.13
C LEU A 37 1.55 -1.35 4.54
N LYS A 38 1.56 -2.51 5.16
CA LYS A 38 2.11 -3.74 4.61
C LYS A 38 1.04 -4.81 4.65
N GLY A 39 0.69 -5.39 3.51
CA GLY A 39 -0.38 -6.38 3.43
C GLY A 39 -0.45 -7.06 2.07
N ARG A 40 -1.26 -8.12 1.96
CA ARG A 40 -1.50 -8.87 0.73
C ARG A 40 -2.44 -8.10 -0.19
N LEU A 41 -2.06 -7.90 -1.45
CA LEU A 41 -2.90 -7.18 -2.42
C LEU A 41 -3.96 -8.10 -3.03
N HIS A 42 -5.24 -7.88 -2.70
CA HIS A 42 -6.35 -8.65 -3.26
C HIS A 42 -6.95 -8.03 -4.52
N ALA A 43 -7.05 -6.69 -4.56
CA ALA A 43 -7.62 -5.98 -5.69
C ALA A 43 -7.10 -4.55 -5.76
N TYR A 44 -7.12 -3.99 -6.96
CA TYR A 44 -6.85 -2.58 -7.24
C TYR A 44 -7.69 -2.09 -8.42
N ASP A 45 -7.79 -0.77 -8.58
CA ASP A 45 -8.41 -0.15 -9.76
C ASP A 45 -7.57 1.01 -10.31
N SER A 46 -8.07 1.67 -11.36
CA SER A 46 -7.42 2.80 -12.01
C SER A 46 -7.30 4.06 -11.15
N HIS A 47 -8.08 4.16 -10.06
CA HIS A 47 -8.00 5.26 -9.11
C HIS A 47 -6.99 5.00 -8.00
N CYS A 48 -6.29 3.85 -8.03
CA CYS A 48 -5.45 3.37 -6.95
C CYS A 48 -6.24 3.10 -5.65
N ASN A 49 -7.53 2.77 -5.74
CA ASN A 49 -8.19 2.10 -4.63
C ASN A 49 -7.59 0.70 -4.48
N LEU A 50 -7.41 0.22 -3.24
CA LEU A 50 -6.83 -1.09 -2.95
C LEU A 50 -7.71 -1.86 -1.97
N VAL A 51 -7.77 -3.18 -2.13
CA VAL A 51 -8.25 -4.10 -1.10
C VAL A 51 -7.04 -4.89 -0.64
N LEU A 52 -6.68 -4.73 0.63
CA LEU A 52 -5.55 -5.42 1.25
C LEU A 52 -6.03 -6.40 2.32
N GLY A 53 -5.38 -7.55 2.41
CA GLY A 53 -5.58 -8.57 3.45
C GLY A 53 -4.36 -8.69 4.35
N ASP A 54 -4.55 -9.19 5.58
CA ASP A 54 -3.50 -9.38 6.59
C ASP A 54 -2.60 -8.14 6.75
N VAL A 55 -3.24 -6.99 6.99
CA VAL A 55 -2.59 -5.67 6.93
C VAL A 55 -1.98 -5.30 8.27
N GLU A 56 -0.72 -4.86 8.23
CA GLU A 56 -0.04 -4.14 9.29
C GLU A 56 0.13 -2.66 8.88
N GLU A 57 -0.45 -1.78 9.68
CA GLU A 57 -0.35 -0.33 9.55
C GLU A 57 0.67 0.21 10.55
N THR A 58 1.56 1.08 10.08
CA THR A 58 2.49 1.86 10.91
C THR A 58 2.15 3.34 10.77
N VAL A 59 1.92 4.02 11.89
CA VAL A 59 1.70 5.48 11.95
C VAL A 59 2.89 6.10 12.67
N TYR A 60 3.54 7.09 12.06
CA TYR A 60 4.62 7.84 12.67
C TYR A 60 4.05 9.12 13.30
N VAL A 61 4.34 9.35 14.57
CA VAL A 61 3.92 10.52 15.34
C VAL A 61 5.18 11.22 15.85
N VAL A 62 5.34 12.49 15.49
CA VAL A 62 6.38 13.36 16.06
C VAL A 62 5.82 13.93 17.35
N GLU A 63 6.47 13.64 18.47
CA GLU A 63 6.16 14.29 19.74
C GLU A 63 7.22 15.36 20.01
N GLU A 64 6.76 16.56 20.33
CA GLU A 64 7.61 17.63 20.87
C GLU A 64 7.70 17.36 22.38
N ASP A 65 8.82 16.79 22.83
CA ASP A 65 9.09 16.65 24.26
C ASP A 65 9.28 18.07 24.85
N GLU A 66 8.49 18.44 25.86
CA GLU A 66 8.53 19.77 26.52
C GLU A 66 9.79 19.99 27.38
N ASP A 67 10.67 18.99 27.48
CA ASP A 67 11.91 19.05 28.25
C ASP A 67 13.01 19.80 27.46
N GLU A 68 13.79 20.64 28.16
CA GLU A 68 14.71 21.68 27.68
C GLU A 68 15.82 21.28 26.66
N ASP A 69 15.88 20.02 26.22
CA ASP A 69 16.94 19.46 25.36
C ASP A 69 16.57 19.30 23.87
N GLY A 70 15.33 19.59 23.46
CA GLY A 70 14.97 19.80 22.05
C GLY A 70 15.18 18.62 21.10
N ASP A 71 15.22 17.38 21.61
CA ASP A 71 15.37 16.17 20.80
C ASP A 71 13.98 15.71 20.32
N GLU A 72 13.72 15.79 19.01
CA GLU A 72 12.45 15.33 18.41
C GLU A 72 12.39 13.79 18.45
N THR A 73 11.54 13.21 19.31
CA THR A 73 11.36 11.75 19.35
C THR A 73 10.21 11.30 18.44
N VAL A 74 10.51 10.47 17.43
CA VAL A 74 9.50 9.89 16.53
C VAL A 74 8.97 8.58 17.13
N LYS A 75 7.69 8.56 17.50
CA LYS A 75 7.01 7.34 17.97
C LYS A 75 6.28 6.64 16.84
N THR A 76 6.26 5.31 16.88
CA THR A 76 5.58 4.45 15.90
C THR A 76 4.44 3.68 16.53
N ILE A 77 3.25 3.77 15.93
CA ILE A 77 2.05 3.04 16.36
C ILE A 77 1.73 1.98 15.32
N HIS A 78 1.65 0.72 15.74
CA HIS A 78 1.33 -0.41 14.87
C HIS A 78 -0.13 -0.86 15.08
N LYS A 79 -0.88 -1.06 13.99
CA LYS A 79 -2.24 -1.61 14.00
C LYS A 79 -2.36 -2.77 13.02
N LYS A 80 -3.14 -3.79 13.37
CA LYS A 80 -3.38 -4.96 12.51
C LYS A 80 -4.85 -5.04 12.12
N SER A 81 -5.11 -5.38 10.86
CA SER A 81 -6.46 -5.58 10.33
C SER A 81 -6.47 -6.79 9.40
N GLU A 82 -7.47 -7.65 9.51
CA GLU A 82 -7.62 -8.83 8.64
C GLU A 82 -7.89 -8.41 7.18
N MET A 83 -8.72 -7.40 6.97
CA MET A 83 -9.03 -6.85 5.65
C MET A 83 -9.22 -5.34 5.73
N LEU A 84 -8.71 -4.61 4.74
CA LEU A 84 -8.74 -3.15 4.67
C LEU A 84 -9.04 -2.67 3.25
N PHE A 85 -10.01 -1.77 3.11
CA PHE A 85 -10.20 -0.98 1.89
C PHE A 85 -9.43 0.34 2.00
N VAL A 86 -8.57 0.62 1.03
CA VAL A 86 -7.80 1.86 0.91
C VAL A 86 -8.36 2.65 -0.26
N ARG A 87 -8.72 3.92 -0.01
CA ARG A 87 -9.20 4.82 -1.05
C ARG A 87 -8.03 5.53 -1.73
N GLY A 88 -7.95 5.39 -3.05
CA GLY A 88 -7.10 6.22 -3.90
C GLY A 88 -7.72 7.60 -4.15
N GLN A 89 -6.87 8.60 -4.36
CA GLN A 89 -7.30 9.99 -4.58
C GLN A 89 -7.25 10.38 -6.06
#